data_AF-A0A1V2RL48-F1
#
_entry.id   AF-A0A1V2RL48-F1
#
_cell.length_a   1.000
_cell.length_b   1.000
_cell.length_c   1.000
_cell.angle_alpha   90.00
_cell.angle_beta   90.00
_cell.angle_gamma   90.00
#
_symmetry.space_group_name_H-M   'P 1'
#
loop_
_entity.id
_entity.type
_entity.pdbx_description
1 polymer ?
#
loop_
_entity_poly.entity_id
_entity_poly.type
_entity_poly.pdbx_seq_one_letter_code
_entity_poly.pdbx_strand_id
1 'polypeptide(L)'
;MKTCDNTSVGIVITDHQGRYLMFDRATFPPGTAPAAGHIDDHGTAEDAGRAEVEEELGLTVTGLTHVTGGWRDNPCRRLPGARSAGHRHEWTVYRATVTGDLTPSAHETKNVRWITPGALQELADRTVAYAQGRITDAEFEAAPGIEPVWMQWLANIAAINTSPDDLRRVDQLTR
;
A
#
# COMPACT_ATOMS: atom_id res chain seq x y z
N MET A 1 -11.88 -1.13 -20.01
CA MET A 1 -11.32 -0.57 -18.76
C MET A 1 -12.39 -0.68 -17.69
N LYS A 2 -12.11 -1.32 -16.54
CA LYS A 2 -13.09 -1.54 -15.46
C LYS A 2 -13.41 -0.20 -14.77
N THR A 3 -14.63 -0.04 -14.25
CA THR A 3 -15.02 1.12 -13.43
C THR A 3 -14.57 0.91 -11.98
N CYS A 4 -14.10 1.96 -11.32
CA CYS A 4 -13.74 1.93 -9.90
C CYS A 4 -14.99 1.77 -9.01
N ASP A 5 -14.93 0.87 -8.03
CA ASP A 5 -15.96 0.65 -7.00
C ASP A 5 -15.80 1.59 -5.78
N ASN A 6 -14.73 2.41 -5.80
CA ASN A 6 -14.31 3.33 -4.76
C ASN A 6 -14.02 2.65 -3.42
N THR A 7 -13.61 1.38 -3.43
CA THR A 7 -13.17 0.69 -2.21
C THR A 7 -11.78 0.07 -2.40
N SER A 8 -11.05 -0.04 -1.30
CA SER A 8 -9.74 -0.69 -1.31
C SER A 8 -9.50 -1.46 -0.02
N VAL A 9 -8.72 -2.52 -0.12
CA VAL A 9 -8.18 -3.25 1.01
C VAL A 9 -6.66 -3.14 1.00
N GLY A 10 -6.06 -3.01 2.18
CA GLY A 10 -4.60 -3.08 2.35
C GLY A 10 -4.21 -4.09 3.42
N ILE A 11 -3.15 -4.84 3.19
CA ILE A 11 -2.70 -5.92 4.08
C ILE A 11 -1.25 -5.71 4.50
N VAL A 12 -1.05 -5.48 5.80
CA VAL A 12 0.26 -5.42 6.43
C VAL A 12 0.62 -6.79 7.00
N ILE A 13 1.74 -7.35 6.55
CA ILE A 13 2.25 -8.64 7.03
C ILE A 13 3.57 -8.40 7.76
N THR A 14 3.68 -8.95 8.97
CA THR A 14 4.93 -8.94 9.76
C THR A 14 5.38 -10.35 10.09
N ASP A 15 6.68 -10.61 10.05
CA ASP A 15 7.23 -11.88 10.52
C ASP A 15 7.52 -11.86 12.04
N HIS A 16 8.00 -12.99 12.57
CA HIS A 16 8.36 -13.14 13.98
C HIS A 16 9.52 -12.22 14.42
N GLN A 17 10.29 -11.65 13.49
CA GLN A 17 11.36 -10.70 13.76
C GLN A 17 10.87 -9.25 13.70
N GLY A 18 9.58 -9.02 13.45
CA GLY A 18 8.99 -7.68 13.31
C GLY A 18 9.36 -7.00 11.99
N ARG A 19 9.82 -7.75 10.98
CA ARG A 19 10.06 -7.23 9.63
C ARG A 19 8.75 -7.16 8.86
N TYR A 20 8.64 -6.19 7.97
CA TYR A 20 7.47 -5.97 7.11
C TYR A 20 7.68 -6.57 5.74
N LEU A 21 6.69 -7.30 5.22
CA LEU A 21 6.73 -7.77 3.83
C LEU A 21 6.27 -6.64 2.91
N MET A 22 7.16 -6.23 2.02
CA MET A 22 6.94 -5.10 1.11
C MET A 22 7.43 -5.46 -0.29
N PHE A 23 6.93 -4.76 -1.29
CA PHE A 23 7.39 -4.87 -2.67
C PHE A 23 7.30 -3.53 -3.39
N ASP A 24 8.07 -3.38 -4.46
CA ASP A 24 7.96 -2.24 -5.35
C ASP A 24 6.84 -2.54 -6.37
N ARG A 25 5.91 -1.61 -6.54
CA ARG A 25 4.81 -1.78 -7.48
C ARG A 25 5.35 -1.88 -8.91
N ALA A 26 4.95 -2.92 -9.65
CA ALA A 26 5.30 -3.05 -11.06
C ALA A 26 4.50 -2.09 -11.96
N THR A 27 3.38 -1.57 -11.44
CA THR A 27 2.46 -0.68 -12.15
C THR A 27 2.18 0.60 -11.35
N PHE A 28 1.76 1.65 -12.05
CA PHE A 28 1.41 2.94 -11.44
C PHE A 28 0.34 2.80 -10.32
N PRO A 29 0.43 3.57 -9.23
CA PRO A 29 1.50 4.53 -8.91
C PRO A 29 2.81 3.85 -8.46
N PRO A 30 3.99 4.44 -8.76
CA PRO A 30 5.26 3.92 -8.28
C PRO A 30 5.37 4.08 -6.76
N GLY A 31 5.95 3.07 -6.11
CA GLY A 31 6.06 3.05 -4.66
C GLY A 31 6.44 1.68 -4.13
N THR A 32 7.07 1.65 -2.96
CA THR A 32 7.18 0.45 -2.13
C THR A 32 5.90 0.35 -1.29
N ALA A 33 5.21 -0.78 -1.34
CA ALA A 33 3.91 -0.97 -0.71
C ALA A 33 3.79 -2.37 -0.06
N PRO A 34 2.95 -2.50 0.98
CA PRO A 34 2.29 -3.76 1.34
C PRO A 34 1.29 -4.19 0.27
N ALA A 35 0.73 -5.41 0.42
CA ALA A 35 -0.28 -5.92 -0.49
C ALA A 35 -1.57 -5.08 -0.44
N ALA A 36 -2.15 -4.77 -1.60
CA ALA A 36 -3.38 -3.97 -1.68
C ALA A 36 -4.03 -4.00 -3.05
N GLY A 37 -5.37 -3.95 -3.02
CA GLY A 37 -6.15 -3.72 -4.22
C GLY A 37 -7.61 -3.43 -3.93
N HIS A 38 -8.46 -3.69 -4.93
CA HIS A 38 -9.88 -3.32 -4.89
C HIS A 38 -10.71 -4.42 -4.23
N ILE A 39 -11.78 -4.07 -3.50
CA ILE A 39 -12.68 -5.10 -2.95
C ILE A 39 -13.55 -5.70 -4.07
N ASP A 40 -14.09 -4.88 -4.97
CA ASP A 40 -14.81 -5.32 -6.17
C ASP A 40 -15.80 -6.48 -5.93
N ASP A 41 -15.63 -7.56 -6.68
CA ASP A 41 -16.45 -8.75 -6.75
C ASP A 41 -15.91 -9.84 -5.79
N HIS A 42 -14.85 -9.54 -5.02
CA HIS A 42 -14.26 -10.47 -4.05
C HIS A 42 -15.15 -10.66 -2.81
N GLY A 43 -16.20 -9.85 -2.64
CA GLY A 43 -17.14 -9.97 -1.53
C GLY A 43 -16.83 -8.99 -0.41
N THR A 44 -16.36 -9.49 0.74
CA THR A 44 -16.01 -8.63 1.88
C THR A 44 -14.59 -8.09 1.76
N ALA A 45 -14.25 -7.07 2.58
CA ALA A 45 -12.88 -6.58 2.67
C ALA A 45 -11.90 -7.68 3.14
N GLU A 46 -12.37 -8.64 3.95
CA GLU A 46 -11.55 -9.79 4.37
C GLU A 46 -11.30 -10.74 3.21
N ASP A 47 -12.32 -11.04 2.40
CA ASP A 47 -12.19 -11.91 1.23
C ASP A 47 -11.24 -11.30 0.20
N ALA A 48 -11.40 -10.00 -0.09
CA ALA A 48 -10.49 -9.25 -0.95
C ALA A 48 -9.06 -9.27 -0.39
N GLY A 49 -8.89 -9.02 0.91
CA GLY A 49 -7.58 -9.05 1.55
C GLY A 49 -6.87 -10.41 1.44
N ARG A 50 -7.63 -11.51 1.47
CA ARG A 50 -7.08 -12.86 1.25
C ARG A 50 -6.68 -13.08 -0.20
N ALA A 51 -7.55 -12.68 -1.13
CA ALA A 51 -7.30 -12.80 -2.56
C ALA A 51 -6.05 -12.00 -2.98
N GLU A 52 -5.94 -10.74 -2.58
CA GLU A 52 -4.79 -9.88 -2.93
C GLU A 52 -3.46 -10.46 -2.39
N VAL A 53 -3.44 -11.02 -1.17
CA VAL A 53 -2.23 -11.66 -0.65
C VAL A 53 -1.86 -12.93 -1.42
N GLU A 54 -2.85 -13.73 -1.84
CA GLU A 54 -2.61 -14.91 -2.67
C GLU A 54 -2.11 -14.51 -4.06
N GLU A 55 -2.77 -13.55 -4.71
CA GLU A 55 -2.48 -13.08 -6.06
C GLU A 55 -1.12 -12.37 -6.16
N GLU A 56 -0.83 -11.44 -5.25
CA GLU A 56 0.40 -10.63 -5.30
C GLU A 56 1.62 -11.37 -4.74
N LEU A 57 1.44 -12.23 -3.72
CA LEU A 57 2.54 -12.79 -2.92
C LEU A 57 2.59 -14.32 -2.90
N GLY A 58 1.53 -15.02 -3.34
CA GLY A 58 1.43 -16.48 -3.31
C GLY A 58 1.28 -17.05 -1.89
N LEU A 59 0.88 -16.24 -0.91
CA LEU A 59 0.78 -16.66 0.49
C LEU A 59 -0.68 -16.95 0.89
N THR A 60 -0.86 -17.84 1.86
CA THR A 60 -2.18 -18.13 2.43
C THR A 60 -2.37 -17.35 3.74
N VAL A 61 -3.42 -16.52 3.81
CA VAL A 61 -3.78 -15.80 5.03
C VAL A 61 -4.47 -16.74 6.03
N THR A 62 -3.92 -16.88 7.23
CA THR A 62 -4.52 -17.68 8.33
C THR A 62 -5.29 -16.84 9.34
N GLY A 63 -5.09 -15.53 9.36
CA GLY A 63 -5.77 -14.63 10.27
C GLY A 63 -5.69 -13.18 9.81
N LEU A 64 -6.75 -12.42 10.09
CA LEU A 64 -6.86 -11.00 9.78
C LEU A 64 -7.28 -10.24 11.05
N THR A 65 -6.70 -9.08 11.26
CA THR A 65 -7.10 -8.15 12.31
C THR A 65 -7.20 -6.76 11.71
N HIS A 66 -8.39 -6.16 11.76
CA HIS A 66 -8.59 -4.79 11.28
C HIS A 66 -7.77 -3.82 12.14
N VAL A 67 -6.98 -2.95 11.50
CA VAL A 67 -6.07 -2.02 12.21
C VAL A 67 -6.37 -0.55 11.93
N THR A 68 -6.83 -0.19 10.73
CA THR A 68 -7.20 1.18 10.38
C THR A 68 -8.02 1.20 9.09
N GLY A 69 -8.60 2.35 8.74
CA GLY A 69 -9.36 2.52 7.51
C GLY A 69 -9.89 3.94 7.35
N GLY A 70 -10.54 4.18 6.22
CA GLY A 70 -11.19 5.46 5.89
C GLY A 70 -10.91 5.94 4.46
N TRP A 71 -11.43 7.12 4.14
CA TRP A 71 -11.33 7.70 2.80
C TRP A 71 -9.96 8.31 2.53
N ARG A 72 -9.35 7.94 1.40
CA ARG A 72 -8.14 8.58 0.87
C ARG A 72 -8.22 8.76 -0.64
N ASP A 73 -7.54 9.79 -1.12
CA ASP A 73 -7.28 9.94 -2.54
C ASP A 73 -6.21 8.90 -2.92
N ASN A 74 -6.47 8.14 -3.96
CA ASN A 74 -5.55 7.13 -4.46
C ASN A 74 -5.82 6.91 -5.96
N PRO A 75 -5.05 7.55 -6.85
CA PRO A 75 -5.20 7.38 -8.29
C PRO A 75 -5.05 5.91 -8.69
N CYS A 76 -6.00 5.40 -9.45
CA CYS A 76 -5.95 4.03 -9.99
C CYS A 76 -6.20 4.04 -11.49
N ARG A 77 -5.82 2.96 -12.18
CA ARG A 77 -5.91 2.84 -13.65
C ARG A 77 -7.33 2.64 -14.19
N ARG A 78 -8.36 2.68 -13.32
CA ARG A 78 -9.77 2.39 -13.66
C ARG A 78 -10.52 3.66 -14.04
N LEU A 79 -11.66 3.52 -14.71
CA LEU A 79 -12.55 4.68 -14.94
C LEU A 79 -13.09 5.21 -13.59
N PRO A 80 -13.25 6.53 -13.41
CA PRO A 80 -13.79 7.11 -12.18
C PRO A 80 -15.10 6.44 -11.76
N GLY A 81 -15.19 6.09 -10.48
CA GLY A 81 -16.36 5.46 -9.88
C GLY A 81 -17.48 6.45 -9.57
N ALA A 82 -18.70 5.95 -9.40
CA ALA A 82 -19.88 6.78 -9.15
C ALA A 82 -19.96 7.33 -7.71
N ARG A 83 -19.19 6.77 -6.75
CA ARG A 83 -19.30 7.13 -5.32
C ARG A 83 -18.41 8.30 -4.91
N SER A 84 -17.45 8.71 -5.73
CA SER A 84 -16.61 9.88 -5.47
C SER A 84 -16.27 10.66 -6.73
N ALA A 85 -16.22 11.98 -6.63
CA ALA A 85 -15.52 12.78 -7.62
C ALA A 85 -14.02 12.44 -7.58
N GLY A 86 -13.47 11.97 -8.69
CA GLY A 86 -12.07 11.56 -8.80
C GLY A 86 -11.78 10.13 -8.34
N HIS A 87 -10.48 9.79 -8.23
CA HIS A 87 -10.00 8.47 -7.82
C HIS A 87 -9.81 8.42 -6.30
N ARG A 88 -10.90 8.33 -5.55
CA ARG A 88 -10.88 8.17 -4.09
C ARG A 88 -11.39 6.78 -3.72
N HIS A 89 -10.83 6.23 -2.64
CA HIS A 89 -11.20 4.90 -2.16
C HIS A 89 -11.47 4.93 -0.66
N GLU A 90 -12.49 4.18 -0.25
CA GLU A 90 -12.75 3.82 1.13
C GLU A 90 -11.88 2.60 1.49
N TRP A 91 -10.84 2.83 2.28
CA TRP A 91 -9.88 1.80 2.64
C TRP A 91 -10.30 1.04 3.89
N THR A 92 -10.06 -0.27 3.87
CA THR A 92 -10.00 -1.12 5.06
C THR A 92 -8.63 -1.76 5.13
N VAL A 93 -7.89 -1.55 6.22
CA VAL A 93 -6.53 -2.06 6.37
C VAL A 93 -6.48 -3.11 7.46
N TYR A 94 -5.91 -4.27 7.14
CA TYR A 94 -5.71 -5.38 8.06
C TYR A 94 -4.23 -5.64 8.33
N ARG A 95 -3.95 -6.17 9.51
CA ARG A 95 -2.74 -6.95 9.78
C ARG A 95 -3.05 -8.42 9.55
N ALA A 96 -2.19 -9.12 8.83
CA ALA A 96 -2.38 -10.53 8.50
C ALA A 96 -1.32 -11.44 9.14
N THR A 97 -1.75 -12.65 9.53
CA THR A 97 -0.86 -13.80 9.71
C THR A 97 -0.96 -14.69 8.48
N VAL A 98 0.18 -15.19 8.01
CA VAL A 98 0.29 -15.91 6.73
C VAL A 98 1.12 -17.17 6.87
N THR A 99 0.91 -18.11 5.95
CA THR A 99 1.70 -19.32 5.77
C THR A 99 2.03 -19.53 4.28
N GLY A 100 2.94 -20.47 4.00
CA GLY A 100 3.39 -20.78 2.66
C GLY A 100 4.72 -20.11 2.30
N ASP A 101 5.18 -20.38 1.08
CA ASP A 101 6.40 -19.82 0.52
C ASP A 101 6.06 -18.69 -0.46
N LEU A 102 6.85 -17.61 -0.43
CA LEU A 102 6.65 -16.47 -1.32
C LEU A 102 6.72 -16.91 -2.79
N THR A 103 5.64 -16.68 -3.52
CA THR A 103 5.56 -16.88 -4.97
C THR A 103 4.99 -15.63 -5.62
N PRO A 104 5.74 -14.51 -5.65
CA PRO A 104 5.17 -13.22 -6.02
C PRO A 104 4.81 -13.11 -7.49
N SER A 105 3.73 -12.40 -7.79
CA SER A 105 3.33 -12.11 -9.16
C SER A 105 4.31 -11.16 -9.84
N ALA A 106 4.99 -11.64 -10.89
CA ALA A 106 5.90 -10.82 -11.69
C ALA A 106 5.17 -9.72 -12.49
N HIS A 107 3.84 -9.80 -12.63
CA HIS A 107 3.05 -8.77 -13.29
C HIS A 107 2.81 -7.56 -12.39
N GLU A 108 2.69 -7.78 -11.08
CA GLU A 108 2.18 -6.78 -10.13
C GLU A 108 3.27 -6.28 -9.18
N THR A 109 4.24 -7.12 -8.89
CA THR A 109 5.27 -6.86 -7.89
C THR A 109 6.67 -6.90 -8.49
N LYS A 110 7.58 -6.13 -7.88
CA LYS A 110 9.03 -6.20 -8.09
C LYS A 110 9.71 -6.18 -6.72
N ASN A 111 10.89 -6.78 -6.62
CA ASN A 111 11.74 -6.71 -5.43
C ASN A 111 11.02 -7.07 -4.11
N VAL A 112 10.15 -8.08 -4.11
CA VAL A 112 9.44 -8.52 -2.90
C VAL A 112 10.44 -8.94 -1.83
N ARG A 113 10.33 -8.35 -0.63
CA ARG A 113 11.34 -8.48 0.43
C ARG A 113 10.77 -8.21 1.81
N TRP A 114 11.35 -8.88 2.81
CA TRP A 114 11.17 -8.53 4.22
C TRP A 114 12.11 -7.37 4.58
N ILE A 115 11.57 -6.27 5.07
CA ILE A 115 12.36 -5.11 5.51
C ILE A 115 12.24 -4.87 7.00
N THR A 116 13.32 -4.40 7.61
CA THR A 116 13.32 -4.03 9.04
C THR A 116 12.51 -2.76 9.27
N PRO A 117 12.07 -2.48 10.51
CA PRO A 117 11.44 -1.20 10.84
C PRO A 117 12.29 0.02 10.47
N GLY A 118 13.63 -0.07 10.60
CA GLY A 118 14.55 0.99 10.19
C GLY A 118 14.53 1.23 8.68
N ALA A 119 14.59 0.16 7.88
CA ALA A 119 14.50 0.27 6.42
C ALA A 119 13.11 0.77 5.96
N LEU A 120 12.03 0.41 6.67
CA LEU A 120 10.70 0.96 6.42
C LEU A 120 10.69 2.49 6.68
N GLN A 121 11.30 2.94 7.77
CA GLN A 121 11.43 4.37 8.06
C GLN A 121 12.28 5.10 7.01
N GLU A 122 13.37 4.53 6.54
CA GLU A 122 14.20 5.12 5.47
C GLU A 122 13.40 5.34 4.17
N LEU A 123 12.53 4.38 3.81
CA LEU A 123 11.63 4.53 2.67
C LEU A 123 10.56 5.60 2.91
N ALA A 124 10.07 5.73 4.15
CA ALA A 124 9.13 6.79 4.53
C ALA A 124 9.76 8.18 4.40
N ASP A 125 10.97 8.34 4.95
CA ASP A 125 11.76 9.57 4.89
C ASP A 125 12.05 9.97 3.44
N ARG A 126 12.29 8.97 2.57
CA ARG A 126 12.45 9.19 1.13
C ARG A 126 11.18 9.73 0.47
N THR A 127 10.00 9.20 0.79
CA THR A 127 8.72 9.73 0.30
C THR A 127 8.47 11.15 0.80
N VAL A 128 8.86 11.46 2.04
CA VAL A 128 8.80 12.83 2.58
C VAL A 128 9.73 13.76 1.80
N ALA A 129 10.96 13.34 1.52
CA ALA A 129 11.91 14.13 0.73
C ALA A 129 11.39 14.40 -0.70
N TYR A 130 10.72 13.43 -1.31
CA TYR A 130 10.03 13.59 -2.59
C TYR A 130 8.87 14.60 -2.49
N ALA A 131 7.99 14.47 -1.49
CA ALA A 131 6.89 15.43 -1.26
C ALA A 131 7.38 16.86 -0.95
N GLN A 132 8.62 17.02 -0.49
CA GLN A 132 9.25 18.31 -0.23
C GLN A 132 10.04 18.85 -1.44
N GLY A 133 10.02 18.16 -2.58
CA GLY A 133 10.72 18.56 -3.81
C GLY A 133 12.24 18.40 -3.74
N ARG A 134 12.76 17.61 -2.79
CA ARG A 134 14.20 17.32 -2.64
C ARG A 134 14.66 16.13 -3.50
N ILE A 135 13.71 15.35 -4.00
CA ILE A 135 13.92 14.24 -4.92
C ILE A 135 13.05 14.55 -6.13
N THR A 136 13.59 14.36 -7.33
CA THR A 136 12.86 14.52 -8.59
C THR A 136 12.01 13.29 -8.90
N ASP A 137 11.00 13.44 -9.75
CA ASP A 137 10.14 12.33 -10.20
C ASP A 137 10.98 11.16 -10.76
N ALA A 138 11.99 11.47 -11.58
CA ALA A 138 12.87 10.46 -12.18
C ALA A 138 13.70 9.69 -11.12
N GLU A 139 14.18 10.38 -10.08
CA GLU A 139 14.91 9.74 -8.98
C GLU A 139 13.98 8.91 -8.10
N PHE A 140 12.74 9.33 -7.91
CA PHE A 140 11.74 8.57 -7.17
C PHE A 140 11.28 7.34 -7.94
N GLU A 141 11.05 7.45 -9.25
CA GLU A 141 10.69 6.31 -10.10
C GLU A 141 11.80 5.25 -10.17
N ALA A 142 13.06 5.67 -10.26
CA ALA A 142 14.21 4.76 -10.33
C ALA A 142 14.46 4.03 -9.00
N ALA A 143 14.17 4.68 -7.86
CA ALA A 143 14.29 4.11 -6.54
C ALA A 143 13.19 4.71 -5.65
N PRO A 144 12.00 4.07 -5.55
CA PRO A 144 10.88 4.65 -4.84
C PRO A 144 11.03 4.59 -3.33
N GLY A 145 10.42 5.56 -2.63
CA GLY A 145 10.08 5.43 -1.22
C GLY A 145 8.82 4.59 -1.01
N ILE A 146 8.16 4.75 0.12
CA ILE A 146 6.81 4.20 0.35
C ILE A 146 5.81 4.85 -0.62
N GLU A 147 4.89 4.07 -1.20
CA GLU A 147 3.79 4.61 -2.00
C GLU A 147 3.01 5.66 -1.20
N PRO A 148 2.78 6.88 -1.73
CA PRO A 148 2.24 8.00 -0.95
C PRO A 148 0.97 7.69 -0.14
N VAL A 149 0.00 6.94 -0.68
CA VAL A 149 -1.23 6.57 0.03
C VAL A 149 -0.98 5.74 1.29
N TRP A 150 0.08 4.94 1.31
CA TRP A 150 0.43 4.07 2.43
C TRP A 150 1.06 4.80 3.61
N MET A 151 1.63 5.99 3.41
CA MET A 151 2.30 6.75 4.47
C MET A 151 1.36 7.02 5.64
N GLN A 152 0.13 7.45 5.36
CA GLN A 152 -0.84 7.74 6.41
C GLN A 152 -1.32 6.46 7.13
N TRP A 153 -1.48 5.34 6.42
CA TRP A 153 -1.88 4.07 7.03
C TRP A 153 -0.81 3.49 7.93
N LEU A 154 0.45 3.54 7.50
CA LEU A 154 1.60 3.09 8.29
C LEU A 154 1.82 3.98 9.51
N ALA A 155 1.62 5.29 9.40
CA ALA A 155 1.66 6.20 10.53
C ALA A 155 0.52 5.91 11.54
N ASN A 156 -0.70 5.65 11.06
CA ASN A 156 -1.86 5.34 11.93
C ASN A 156 -1.62 4.10 12.81
N ILE A 157 -0.87 3.11 12.30
CA ILE A 157 -0.55 1.89 13.03
C ILE A 157 0.82 1.96 13.73
N ALA A 158 1.42 3.16 13.81
CA ALA A 158 2.74 3.42 14.40
C ALA A 158 3.89 2.57 13.81
N ALA A 159 3.78 2.18 12.54
CA ALA A 159 4.85 1.46 11.83
C ALA A 159 5.98 2.40 11.37
N ILE A 160 5.65 3.67 11.16
CA ILE A 160 6.60 4.76 10.84
C ILE A 160 6.32 5.97 11.73
N ASN A 161 7.33 6.81 11.91
CA ASN A 161 7.23 8.09 12.58
C ASN A 161 7.40 9.22 11.56
N THR A 162 6.34 9.98 11.31
CA THR A 162 6.33 11.09 10.35
C THR A 162 5.50 12.23 10.93
N SER A 163 5.95 13.48 10.73
CA SER A 163 5.23 14.63 11.26
C SER A 163 3.87 14.81 10.55
N PRO A 164 2.84 15.35 11.24
CA PRO A 164 1.57 15.66 10.59
C PRO A 164 1.69 16.60 9.39
N ASP A 165 2.68 17.51 9.41
CA ASP A 165 2.93 18.44 8.32
C ASP A 165 3.49 17.74 7.09
N ASP A 166 4.37 16.76 7.27
CA ASP A 166 4.91 15.95 6.18
C ASP A 166 3.84 15.01 5.61
N LEU A 167 3.02 14.39 6.45
CA LEU A 167 1.89 13.57 5.98
C LEU A 167 0.92 14.40 5.11
N ARG A 168 0.61 15.64 5.52
CA ARG A 168 -0.22 16.55 4.69
C ARG A 168 0.42 16.90 3.34
N ARG A 169 1.75 16.95 3.25
CA ARG A 169 2.46 17.17 1.98
C ARG A 169 2.41 15.93 1.10
N VAL A 170 2.63 14.75 1.70
CA VAL A 170 2.53 13.47 0.98
C VAL A 170 1.12 13.27 0.43
N ASP A 171 0.07 13.60 1.18
CA ASP A 171 -1.34 13.54 0.73
C ASP A 171 -1.63 14.45 -0.49
N GLN A 172 -0.77 15.41 -0.82
CA GLN A 172 -0.91 16.22 -2.04
C GLN A 172 -0.40 15.48 -3.29
N LEU A 173 0.45 14.46 -3.12
CA LEU A 173 0.95 13.63 -4.22
C LEU A 173 -0.10 12.66 -4.75
N THR A 174 -1.16 12.39 -3.97
CA THR A 174 -2.22 11.43 -4.31
C THR A 174 -3.47 12.09 -4.90
N ARG A 175 -3.46 13.41 -5.10
CA ARG A 175 -4.61 14.19 -5.57
C ARG A 175 -4.69 14.32 -7.08
#